data_AF-A0A560RUP5-F1
#
_entry.id   AF-A0A560RUP5-F1
#
_cell.length_a   1.000
_cell.length_b   1.000
_cell.length_c   1.000
_cell.angle_alpha   90.00
_cell.angle_beta   90.00
_cell.angle_gamma   90.00
#
_symmetry.space_group_name_H-M   'P 1'
#
loop_
_entity.id
_entity.type
_entity.pdbx_description
1 polymer ?
#
loop_
_entity_poly.entity_id
_entity_poly.type
_entity_poly.pdbx_seq_one_letter_code
_entity_poly.pdbx_strand_id
1 'polypeptide(L)'
;MPEIEKASDKMVQINAQVPLSQRELLNQKARAAEMNVSQFVSRLITESTVEVTPGISKQLQELNACLGRINSNLNMLAKHANTYRENADALLIHYQLGQIGGDVRSVAELSQAIHLLSRKRKPRSAKKPAKAQQVPA
;
A
#
# COMPACT_ATOMS: atom_id res chain seq x y z
N MET A 1 -2.09 -0.82 49.30
CA MET A 1 -1.25 -1.71 48.47
C MET A 1 -2.14 -2.24 47.35
N PRO A 2 -2.20 -1.61 46.16
CA PRO A 2 -2.95 -2.20 45.06
C PRO A 2 -2.06 -3.22 44.34
N GLU A 3 -2.58 -4.44 44.24
CA GLU A 3 -1.98 -5.55 43.49
C GLU A 3 -1.89 -5.18 42.01
N ILE A 4 -0.69 -5.27 41.44
CA ILE A 4 -0.46 -5.12 39.99
C ILE A 4 -0.88 -6.44 39.36
N GLU A 5 -2.04 -6.44 38.70
CA GLU A 5 -2.51 -7.51 37.82
C GLU A 5 -1.38 -7.89 36.85
N LYS A 6 -0.79 -9.07 37.05
CA LYS A 6 0.08 -9.71 36.04
C LYS A 6 -0.81 -10.08 34.85
N ALA A 7 -0.81 -9.23 33.82
CA ALA A 7 -1.25 -9.63 32.50
C ALA A 7 -0.51 -10.93 32.14
N SER A 8 -1.25 -12.01 31.94
CA SER A 8 -0.66 -13.30 31.55
C SER A 8 0.00 -13.12 30.19
N ASP A 9 1.34 -13.12 30.15
CA ASP A 9 2.10 -13.17 28.90
C ASP A 9 1.80 -14.48 28.19
N LYS A 10 0.79 -14.45 27.33
CA LYS A 10 0.46 -15.56 26.43
C LYS A 10 1.57 -15.65 25.38
N MET A 11 2.61 -16.42 25.71
CA MET A 11 3.70 -16.74 24.80
C MET A 11 3.23 -17.70 23.70
N VAL A 12 3.64 -17.43 22.46
CA VAL A 12 3.39 -18.29 21.29
C VAL A 12 4.73 -18.71 20.70
N GLN A 13 4.88 -19.99 20.38
CA GLN A 13 6.06 -20.49 19.68
C GLN A 13 5.92 -20.27 18.17
N ILE A 14 6.91 -19.58 17.57
CA ILE A 14 6.99 -19.37 16.12
C ILE A 14 8.07 -20.29 15.57
N ASN A 15 7.69 -21.18 14.65
CA ASN A 15 8.63 -22.03 13.93
C ASN A 15 8.89 -21.41 12.55
N ALA A 16 10.16 -21.23 12.19
CA ALA A 16 10.56 -20.67 10.90
C ALA A 16 11.52 -21.62 10.18
N GLN A 17 11.30 -21.83 8.89
CA GLN A 17 12.26 -22.52 8.03
C GLN A 17 13.22 -21.49 7.46
N VAL A 18 14.52 -21.67 7.74
CA VAL A 18 15.59 -20.80 7.23
C VAL A 18 16.68 -21.66 6.59
N PRO A 19 17.26 -21.22 5.45
CA PRO A 19 18.45 -21.85 4.88
C PRO A 19 19.59 -21.92 5.90
N LEU A 20 20.41 -22.96 5.81
CA LEU A 20 21.49 -23.22 6.77
C LEU A 20 22.48 -22.05 6.87
N SER A 21 22.85 -21.47 5.72
CA SER A 21 23.74 -20.30 5.65
C SER A 21 23.17 -19.07 6.38
N GLN A 22 21.86 -18.87 6.34
CA GLN A 22 21.19 -17.78 7.05
C GLN A 22 21.08 -18.05 8.54
N ARG A 23 20.90 -19.32 8.95
CA ARG A 23 20.93 -19.72 10.36
C ARG A 23 22.30 -19.44 11.00
N GLU A 24 23.38 -19.74 10.31
CA GLU A 24 24.73 -19.46 10.79
C GLU A 24 24.98 -17.96 10.94
N LEU A 25 24.57 -17.17 9.94
CA LEU A 25 24.64 -15.72 10.00
C LEU A 25 23.80 -15.16 11.16
N LEU A 26 22.60 -15.70 11.39
CA LEU A 26 21.73 -15.31 12.51
C LEU A 26 22.39 -15.61 13.86
N ASN A 27 22.99 -16.80 14.02
CA ASN A 27 23.74 -17.17 15.23
C ASN A 27 24.93 -16.24 15.49
N GLN A 28 25.69 -15.89 14.45
CA GLN A 28 26.83 -14.99 14.58
C GLN A 28 26.37 -13.59 15.01
N LYS A 29 25.30 -13.06 14.40
CA LYS A 29 24.73 -11.75 14.75
C LYS A 29 24.15 -11.73 16.15
N ALA A 30 23.46 -12.80 16.56
CA ALA A 30 22.94 -12.92 17.92
C ALA A 30 24.07 -12.92 18.96
N ARG A 31 25.15 -13.69 18.70
CA ARG A 31 26.35 -13.68 19.56
C ARG A 31 27.04 -12.32 19.63
N ALA A 32 27.17 -11.63 18.49
CA ALA A 32 27.77 -10.29 18.44
C ALA A 32 26.93 -9.26 19.20
N ALA A 33 25.62 -9.48 19.33
CA ALA A 33 24.70 -8.67 20.13
C ALA A 33 24.54 -9.18 21.58
N GLU A 34 25.35 -10.15 22.01
CA GLU A 34 25.29 -10.78 23.34
C GLU A 34 23.90 -11.35 23.70
N MET A 35 23.15 -11.81 22.70
CA MET A 35 21.81 -12.34 22.82
C MET A 35 21.70 -13.78 22.33
N ASN A 36 20.73 -14.53 22.85
CA ASN A 36 20.33 -15.77 22.21
C ASN A 36 19.47 -15.49 20.96
N VAL A 37 19.37 -16.46 20.05
CA VAL A 37 18.67 -16.28 18.76
C VAL A 37 17.22 -15.86 18.96
N SER A 38 16.51 -16.45 19.93
CA SER A 38 15.11 -16.13 20.20
C SER A 38 14.92 -14.70 20.71
N GLN A 39 15.80 -14.24 21.60
CA GLN A 39 15.84 -12.87 22.10
C GLN A 39 16.17 -11.89 20.98
N PHE A 40 17.16 -12.23 20.15
CA PHE A 40 17.57 -11.42 19.01
C PHE A 40 16.43 -11.26 18.00
N VAL A 41 15.75 -12.35 17.65
CA VAL A 41 14.58 -12.32 16.75
C VAL A 41 13.42 -11.56 17.38
N SER A 42 13.11 -11.77 18.67
CA SER A 42 12.07 -11.02 19.37
C SER A 42 12.37 -9.51 19.39
N ARG A 43 13.63 -9.14 19.63
CA ARG A 43 14.09 -7.75 19.59
C ARG A 43 13.95 -7.17 18.18
N LEU A 44 14.39 -7.89 17.15
CA LEU A 44 14.18 -7.51 15.76
C LEU A 44 12.71 -7.33 15.42
N ILE A 45 11.82 -8.25 15.81
CA ILE A 45 10.37 -8.13 15.55
C ILE A 45 9.79 -6.89 16.25
N THR A 46 10.26 -6.58 17.46
CA THR A 46 9.77 -5.44 18.24
C THR A 46 10.27 -4.10 17.68
N GLU A 47 11.52 -4.06 17.20
CA GLU A 47 12.18 -2.84 16.73
C GLU A 47 12.04 -2.63 15.21
N SER A 48 11.75 -3.69 14.45
CA SER A 48 11.57 -3.58 13.01
C SER A 48 10.22 -2.95 12.68
N THR A 49 10.27 -1.73 12.15
CA THR A 49 9.19 -1.21 11.34
C THR A 49 9.10 -2.05 10.07
N VAL A 50 8.02 -2.83 9.94
CA VAL A 50 7.69 -3.47 8.67
C VAL A 50 7.30 -2.39 7.68
N GLU A 51 8.23 -2.02 6.79
CA GLU A 51 7.92 -1.23 5.62
C GLU A 51 7.13 -2.09 4.64
N VAL A 52 5.81 -2.15 4.83
CA VAL A 52 4.92 -2.63 3.79
C VAL A 52 4.95 -1.55 2.72
N THR A 53 5.72 -1.74 1.64
CA THR A 53 5.50 -1.01 0.41
C THR A 53 4.10 -1.41 -0.06
N PRO A 54 3.06 -0.59 0.15
CA PRO A 54 1.75 -0.99 -0.31
C PRO A 54 1.86 -0.97 -1.83
N GLY A 55 1.80 -2.15 -2.45
CA GLY A 55 1.65 -2.24 -3.89
C GLY A 55 0.51 -1.31 -4.34
N ILE A 56 0.58 -0.84 -5.58
CA ILE A 56 -0.47 -0.01 -6.17
C ILE A 56 -1.83 -0.66 -5.87
N SER A 57 -2.73 0.07 -5.20
CA SER A 57 -4.00 -0.51 -4.79
C SER A 57 -4.74 -1.02 -6.03
N LYS A 58 -5.52 -2.10 -5.88
CA LYS A 58 -6.32 -2.66 -6.99
C LYS A 58 -7.14 -1.57 -7.72
N GLN A 59 -7.68 -0.62 -6.95
CA GLN A 59 -8.44 0.52 -7.48
C GLN A 59 -7.57 1.48 -8.34
N LEU A 60 -6.31 1.72 -7.94
CA LEU A 60 -5.37 2.50 -8.75
C LEU A 60 -4.94 1.74 -10.01
N GLN A 61 -4.81 0.41 -9.94
CA GLN A 61 -4.53 -0.41 -11.13
C GLN A 61 -5.70 -0.36 -12.13
N GLU A 62 -6.93 -0.49 -11.64
CA GLU A 62 -8.15 -0.37 -12.45
C GLU A 62 -8.28 1.03 -13.07
N LEU A 63 -8.01 2.08 -12.30
CA LEU A 63 -7.97 3.46 -12.81
C LEU A 63 -6.93 3.61 -13.92
N ASN A 64 -5.71 3.10 -13.72
CA ASN A 64 -4.63 3.18 -14.69
C ASN A 64 -4.97 2.42 -15.99
N ALA A 65 -5.58 1.24 -15.87
CA ALA A 65 -6.06 0.48 -17.03
C ALA A 65 -7.14 1.23 -17.82
N CYS A 66 -8.05 1.91 -17.12
CA CYS A 66 -9.09 2.74 -17.74
C CYS A 66 -8.49 3.93 -18.50
N LEU A 67 -7.53 4.64 -17.91
CA LEU A 67 -6.78 5.71 -18.56
C LEU A 67 -6.00 5.21 -19.79
N GLY A 68 -5.42 4.01 -19.71
CA GLY A 68 -4.75 3.37 -20.84
C GLY A 68 -5.68 3.12 -22.02
N ARG A 69 -6.91 2.65 -21.77
CA ARG A 69 -7.94 2.46 -22.81
C ARG A 69 -8.33 3.77 -23.48
N ILE A 70 -8.59 4.83 -22.70
CA ILE A 70 -8.90 6.17 -23.22
C ILE A 70 -7.78 6.67 -24.12
N ASN A 71 -6.52 6.58 -23.66
CA ASN A 71 -5.37 7.03 -24.42
C ASN A 71 -5.22 6.27 -25.75
N SER A 72 -5.43 4.95 -25.75
CA SER A 72 -5.39 4.12 -26.96
C SER A 72 -6.45 4.54 -27.97
N ASN A 73 -7.69 4.74 -27.52
CA ASN A 73 -8.80 5.15 -28.39
C ASN A 73 -8.58 6.54 -28.98
N LEU A 74 -8.08 7.50 -28.19
CA LEU A 74 -7.72 8.83 -28.67
C LEU A 74 -6.61 8.77 -29.72
N ASN A 75 -5.58 7.94 -29.52
CA ASN A 75 -4.51 7.75 -30.50
C ASN A 75 -5.02 7.15 -31.81
N MET A 76 -5.93 6.17 -31.74
CA MET A 76 -6.56 5.58 -32.92
C MET A 76 -7.37 6.63 -33.70
N LEU A 77 -8.14 7.46 -33.00
CA LEU A 77 -8.88 8.57 -33.62
C LEU A 77 -7.95 9.60 -34.26
N ALA A 78 -6.91 10.03 -33.55
CA ALA A 78 -5.93 10.97 -34.06
C ALA A 78 -5.24 10.42 -35.31
N LYS A 79 -4.85 9.14 -35.29
CA LYS A 79 -4.25 8.46 -36.44
C LYS A 79 -5.22 8.40 -37.62
N HIS A 80 -6.48 8.06 -37.38
CA HIS A 80 -7.51 8.01 -38.43
C HIS A 80 -7.73 9.40 -39.04
N ALA A 81 -7.98 10.42 -38.21
CA ALA A 81 -8.16 11.80 -38.66
C ALA A 81 -6.95 12.31 -39.45
N ASN A 82 -5.72 12.02 -39.00
CA ASN A 82 -4.51 12.44 -39.69
C ASN A 82 -4.27 11.70 -41.02
N THR A 83 -4.65 10.41 -41.09
CA THR A 83 -4.47 9.58 -42.29
C THR A 83 -5.44 10.00 -43.39
N TYR A 84 -6.72 10.19 -43.04
CA TYR A 84 -7.77 10.41 -44.02
C TYR A 84 -8.15 11.88 -44.20
N ARG A 85 -7.76 12.77 -43.26
CA ARG A 85 -7.98 14.22 -43.29
C ARG A 85 -9.43 14.57 -43.61
N GLU A 86 -9.67 15.17 -44.77
CA GLU A 86 -10.98 15.62 -45.25
C GLU A 86 -11.93 14.44 -45.55
N ASN A 87 -11.38 13.24 -45.75
CA ASN A 87 -12.12 12.00 -45.99
C ASN A 87 -12.27 11.13 -44.74
N ALA A 88 -11.99 11.68 -43.55
CA ALA A 88 -12.15 10.93 -42.31
C ALA A 88 -13.64 10.61 -42.07
N ASP A 89 -13.91 9.38 -41.63
CA ASP A 89 -15.28 8.94 -41.40
C ASP A 89 -15.83 9.58 -40.12
N ALA A 90 -16.68 10.59 -40.30
CA ALA A 90 -17.30 11.34 -39.21
C ALA A 90 -18.20 10.47 -38.32
N LEU A 91 -18.88 9.46 -38.89
CA LEU A 91 -19.75 8.56 -38.11
C LEU A 91 -18.92 7.64 -37.22
N LEU A 92 -17.82 7.10 -37.76
CA LEU A 92 -16.88 6.29 -36.99
C LEU A 92 -16.24 7.09 -35.85
N ILE A 93 -15.81 8.33 -36.14
CA ILE A 93 -15.25 9.24 -35.13
C ILE A 93 -16.28 9.50 -34.02
N HIS A 94 -17.53 9.83 -34.39
CA HIS A 94 -18.58 10.12 -33.43
C HIS A 94 -18.90 8.91 -32.54
N TYR A 95 -18.98 7.71 -33.12
CA TYR A 95 -19.19 6.47 -32.36
C TYR A 95 -18.07 6.22 -31.33
N GLN A 96 -16.81 6.34 -31.75
CA GLN A 96 -15.65 6.19 -30.90
C GLN A 96 -15.59 7.24 -29.78
N LEU A 97 -15.93 8.50 -30.07
CA LEU A 97 -16.06 9.54 -29.05
C LEU A 97 -17.13 9.22 -28.01
N GLY A 98 -18.24 8.60 -28.42
CA GLY A 98 -19.27 8.09 -27.51
C GLY A 98 -18.74 7.02 -26.53
N GLN A 99 -17.93 6.09 -27.04
CA GLN A 99 -17.27 5.07 -26.21
C GLN A 99 -16.28 5.69 -25.22
N ILE A 100 -15.45 6.65 -25.68
CA ILE A 100 -14.54 7.40 -24.81
C ILE A 100 -15.31 8.15 -23.72
N GLY A 101 -16.45 8.76 -24.05
CA GLY A 101 -17.32 9.42 -23.07
C GLY A 101 -17.90 8.46 -22.02
N GLY A 102 -18.08 7.18 -22.34
CA GLY A 102 -18.42 6.13 -21.37
C GLY A 102 -17.25 5.79 -20.44
N ASP A 103 -16.06 5.60 -21.00
CA ASP A 103 -14.84 5.34 -20.22
C ASP A 103 -14.49 6.52 -19.28
N VAL A 104 -14.64 7.76 -19.74
CA VAL A 104 -14.42 8.97 -18.92
C VAL A 104 -15.38 9.03 -17.73
N ARG A 105 -16.66 8.69 -17.93
CA ARG A 105 -17.64 8.60 -16.82
C ARG A 105 -17.23 7.53 -15.81
N SER A 106 -16.81 6.37 -16.29
CA SER A 106 -16.34 5.27 -15.45
C SER A 106 -15.10 5.68 -14.63
N VAL A 107 -14.17 6.44 -15.23
CA VAL A 107 -13.01 7.03 -14.54
C VAL A 107 -13.43 8.02 -13.46
N ALA A 108 -14.40 8.89 -13.74
CA ALA A 108 -14.89 9.86 -12.77
C ALA A 108 -15.50 9.17 -11.54
N GLU A 109 -16.29 8.12 -11.74
CA GLU A 109 -16.89 7.31 -10.68
C GLU A 109 -15.82 6.60 -9.83
N LEU A 110 -14.87 5.93 -10.47
CA LEU A 110 -13.74 5.27 -9.80
C LEU A 110 -12.89 6.27 -8.99
N SER A 111 -12.59 7.42 -9.55
CA SER A 111 -11.83 8.48 -8.89
C SER A 111 -12.55 9.00 -7.65
N GLN A 112 -13.87 9.21 -7.74
CA GLN A 112 -14.69 9.63 -6.61
C GLN A 112 -14.74 8.56 -5.50
N ALA A 113 -14.86 7.28 -5.88
CA ALA A 113 -14.82 6.17 -4.92
C ALA A 113 -13.47 6.10 -4.18
N ILE A 114 -12.34 6.24 -4.90
CA ILE A 114 -11.00 6.28 -4.31
C ILE A 114 -10.87 7.46 -3.33
N HIS A 115 -11.35 8.65 -3.70
CA HIS A 115 -11.29 9.84 -2.85
C HIS A 115 -12.11 9.68 -1.56
N LEU A 116 -13.28 9.04 -1.62
CA LEU A 116 -14.10 8.75 -0.44
C LEU A 116 -13.44 7.74 0.50
N LEU A 117 -12.75 6.73 -0.04
CA LEU A 117 -12.01 5.74 0.73
C LEU A 117 -10.77 6.34 1.41
N SER A 118 -10.07 7.27 0.76
CA SER A 118 -8.90 7.94 1.35
C SER A 118 -9.27 8.82 2.54
N ARG A 119 -10.42 9.52 2.48
CA ARG A 119 -10.94 10.35 3.58
C ARG A 119 -11.23 9.57 4.86
N LYS A 120 -11.69 8.31 4.75
CA LYS A 120 -11.96 7.45 5.92
C LYS A 120 -10.71 6.93 6.63
N ARG A 121 -9.54 7.02 5.98
CA ARG A 121 -8.27 6.48 6.52
C ARG A 121 -7.47 7.48 7.36
N LYS A 122 -7.94 8.71 7.58
CA LYS A 122 -7.21 9.68 8.41
C LYS A 122 -7.13 9.13 9.85
N PRO A 123 -5.96 8.74 10.37
CA PRO A 123 -5.87 8.25 11.73
C PRO A 123 -6.21 9.44 12.64
N ARG A 124 -7.19 9.25 13.53
CA ARG A 124 -7.31 10.09 14.73
C ARG A 124 -5.96 9.96 15.43
N SER A 125 -5.13 10.99 15.33
CA SER A 125 -3.85 11.05 16.01
C SER A 125 -4.06 10.65 17.46
N ALA A 126 -3.42 9.56 17.87
CA ALA A 126 -3.37 9.14 19.26
C ALA A 126 -2.93 10.35 20.09
N LYS A 127 -3.79 10.79 21.01
CA LYS A 127 -3.43 11.79 22.01
C LYS A 127 -2.15 11.30 22.70
N LYS A 128 -1.05 12.03 22.51
CA LYS A 128 0.16 11.87 23.34
C LYS A 128 -0.28 11.88 24.81
N PRO A 129 0.04 10.85 25.63
CA PRO A 129 -0.10 11.00 27.07
C PRO A 129 0.89 12.08 27.52
N ALA A 130 0.37 13.08 28.24
CA ALA A 130 1.14 14.18 28.77
C ALA A 130 2.20 13.67 29.75
N LYS A 131 3.37 14.33 29.71
CA LYS A 131 4.59 14.04 30.47
C LYS A 131 4.31 13.78 31.96
N ALA A 132 4.86 12.69 32.47
CA ALA A 132 5.05 12.49 33.91
C ALA A 132 6.04 13.56 34.43
N GLN A 133 5.57 14.38 35.36
CA GLN A 133 6.36 15.37 36.07
C GLN A 133 7.30 14.67 37.05
N GLN A 134 8.55 15.11 37.04
CA GLN A 134 9.67 14.66 37.86
C GLN A 134 9.40 14.95 39.35
N VAL A 135 9.81 14.03 40.22
CA VAL A 135 9.94 14.24 41.67
C VAL A 135 11.39 14.66 41.95
N PRO A 136 11.65 15.80 42.63
CA PRO A 136 12.99 16.12 43.10
C PRO A 136 13.28 15.44 44.45
N ALA A 137 14.58 15.29 44.69
CA ALA A 137 15.27 14.51 45.72
C ALA A 137 14.86 14.79 47.17
#